data_AF-A0A4R3MLD5-F1
#
_entry.id   AF-A0A4R3MLD5-F1
#
_cell.length_a   1.000
_cell.length_b   1.000
_cell.length_c   1.000
_cell.angle_alpha   90.00
_cell.angle_beta   90.00
_cell.angle_gamma   90.00
#
_symmetry.space_group_name_H-M   'P 1'
#
loop_
_entity.id
_entity.type
_entity.pdbx_description
1 polymer ?
#
loop_
_entity_poly.entity_id
_entity_poly.type
_entity_poly.pdbx_seq_one_letter_code
_entity_poly.pdbx_strand_id
1 'polypeptide(L)'
;MGNNLHGNTNEKSLSASLHNKKHKDLANLNLRTFIKEIHPTVTDDTLIQCPYNASMKKQDIQILIANKTYFISVKTGSGNSIHQEKLEPFIKILKESYSISDSLANDIRFFVWGDGTYDGSGLKENRLNASKIKKLYPNIINNIQSFFHQHKKELLTRFLVTGRFNGHIDYIYYGTPLSGVWCATQDALNFHNDYSAKSRGGIKLGNTTFQTWNRCIEGHKKENERDTIQLKWGAIQTDISNIRKTNITLNMGTQEGDSGEFNFCTELNRSKSNSNRYWKFLIENVNLPESLDNIYAVKVSNNVFSKLANMKVLPKTDLYLVQAELDPQFLLLNNHILDENLLNDKTFKIIPGSGISIKRPDSTKYTIQKLSVNSFNTLFGNTYLAAGASLYCNTKEINKNDAVISAWGLTYDELINSFPNVKKIGILNSTASIEEKVSICKTLKTYCNEQIKKLIQDDSSKSDLIFKGMGNFEEPYVAHFIFKNQTLQFNTPTNFSVTTGSGRSKGKYTIEIKPK
;
A
#
# COMPACT_ATOMS: atom_id res chain seq x y z
N MET A 1 22.13 -20.40 16.37
CA MET A 1 21.71 -19.30 15.47
C MET A 1 20.23 -19.42 15.17
N GLY A 2 19.45 -18.32 15.25
CA GLY A 2 18.07 -18.31 14.73
C GLY A 2 18.09 -18.50 13.21
N ASN A 3 17.10 -19.18 12.65
CA ASN A 3 17.09 -19.50 11.22
C ASN A 3 16.84 -18.24 10.37
N ASN A 4 17.89 -17.52 10.00
CA ASN A 4 17.83 -16.30 9.17
C ASN A 4 17.66 -16.59 7.66
N LEU A 5 17.41 -17.85 7.29
CA LEU A 5 17.28 -18.28 5.89
C LEU A 5 16.31 -17.41 5.09
N HIS A 6 15.20 -17.00 5.70
CA HIS A 6 14.17 -16.19 5.06
C HIS A 6 14.64 -14.76 4.74
N GLY A 7 15.41 -14.12 5.64
CA GLY A 7 15.96 -12.78 5.40
C GLY A 7 16.97 -12.80 4.26
N ASN A 8 17.94 -13.72 4.34
CA ASN A 8 18.98 -13.88 3.32
C ASN A 8 18.40 -14.27 1.95
N THR A 9 17.36 -15.11 1.93
CA THR A 9 16.66 -15.49 0.69
C THR A 9 15.96 -14.28 0.08
N ASN A 10 15.33 -13.43 0.91
CA ASN A 10 14.69 -12.21 0.44
C ASN A 10 15.70 -11.22 -0.14
N GLU A 11 16.84 -11.01 0.52
CA GLU A 11 17.94 -10.17 0.02
C GLU A 11 18.45 -10.66 -1.34
N LYS A 12 18.69 -11.97 -1.47
CA LYS A 12 19.11 -12.58 -2.74
C LYS A 12 18.06 -12.42 -3.83
N SER A 13 16.78 -12.60 -3.48
CA SER A 13 15.65 -12.43 -4.41
C SER A 13 15.53 -10.98 -4.88
N LEU A 14 15.68 -9.99 -3.99
CA LEU A 14 15.66 -8.57 -4.33
C LEU A 14 16.84 -8.16 -5.19
N SER A 15 18.05 -8.62 -4.84
CA SER A 15 19.24 -8.44 -5.65
C SER A 15 19.04 -9.00 -7.06
N ALA A 16 18.61 -10.26 -7.20
CA ALA A 16 18.33 -10.88 -8.51
C ALA A 16 17.20 -10.19 -9.29
N SER A 17 16.21 -9.62 -8.59
CA SER A 17 15.10 -8.91 -9.24
C SER A 17 15.52 -7.58 -9.85
N LEU A 18 16.64 -7.01 -9.40
CA LEU A 18 17.19 -5.73 -9.85
C LEU A 18 18.42 -5.90 -10.76
N HIS A 19 19.27 -6.89 -10.48
CA HIS A 19 20.59 -7.02 -11.09
C HIS A 19 20.53 -7.32 -12.57
N ASN A 20 21.33 -6.58 -13.34
CA ASN A 20 21.50 -6.70 -14.78
C ASN A 20 20.19 -6.53 -15.58
N LYS A 21 19.25 -5.74 -15.06
CA LYS A 21 18.00 -5.38 -15.73
C LYS A 21 17.98 -3.91 -16.07
N LYS A 22 17.35 -3.54 -17.19
CA LYS A 22 17.01 -2.15 -17.45
C LYS A 22 15.83 -1.74 -16.58
N HIS A 23 15.66 -0.45 -16.33
CA HIS A 23 14.55 0.07 -15.53
C HIS A 23 13.18 -0.37 -16.06
N LYS A 24 12.97 -0.35 -17.38
CA LYS A 24 11.72 -0.81 -18.00
C LYS A 24 11.45 -2.31 -17.81
N ASP A 25 12.50 -3.11 -17.66
CA ASP A 25 12.44 -4.58 -17.55
C ASP A 25 12.29 -5.06 -16.09
N LEU A 26 12.21 -4.14 -15.12
CA LEU A 26 11.89 -4.48 -13.74
C LEU A 26 10.46 -5.03 -13.64
N ALA A 27 10.31 -6.14 -12.90
CA ALA A 27 9.12 -6.97 -12.90
C ALA A 27 7.81 -6.27 -12.48
N ASN A 28 7.88 -5.20 -11.68
CA ASN A 28 6.69 -4.52 -11.17
C ASN A 28 6.93 -3.02 -10.97
N LEU A 29 5.82 -2.30 -10.77
CA LEU A 29 5.83 -0.86 -10.54
C LEU A 29 6.50 -0.46 -9.23
N ASN A 30 6.46 -1.31 -8.19
CA ASN A 30 7.08 -1.02 -6.90
C ASN A 30 8.60 -0.83 -7.05
N LEU A 31 9.29 -1.78 -7.69
CA LEU A 31 10.72 -1.69 -7.95
C LEU A 31 11.06 -0.54 -8.90
N ARG A 32 10.28 -0.33 -9.96
CA ARG A 32 10.47 0.82 -10.86
C ARG A 32 10.38 2.15 -10.13
N THR A 33 9.43 2.27 -9.21
CA THR A 33 9.24 3.45 -8.38
C THR A 33 10.41 3.62 -7.40
N PHE A 34 10.81 2.55 -6.72
CA PHE A 34 11.94 2.57 -5.81
C PHE A 34 13.22 3.07 -6.50
N ILE A 35 13.54 2.50 -7.66
CA ILE A 35 14.71 2.91 -8.43
C ILE A 35 14.60 4.37 -8.90
N LYS A 36 13.42 4.80 -9.34
CA LYS A 36 13.18 6.20 -9.74
C LYS A 36 13.31 7.17 -8.57
N GLU A 37 12.91 6.79 -7.37
CA GLU A 37 13.04 7.63 -6.17
C GLU A 37 14.49 7.75 -5.69
N ILE A 38 15.26 6.66 -5.66
CA ILE A 38 16.68 6.73 -5.25
C ILE A 38 17.55 7.36 -6.33
N HIS A 39 17.14 7.27 -7.61
CA HIS A 39 17.85 7.87 -8.74
C HIS A 39 16.87 8.55 -9.73
N PRO A 40 16.45 9.81 -9.48
CA PRO A 40 15.43 10.52 -10.27
C PRO A 40 15.73 10.63 -11.77
N THR A 41 17.00 10.64 -12.15
CA THR A 41 17.46 10.75 -13.54
C THR A 41 17.43 9.42 -14.32
N VAL A 42 16.96 8.32 -13.72
CA VAL A 42 16.87 7.01 -14.40
C VAL A 42 15.93 7.10 -15.60
N THR A 43 16.36 6.51 -16.72
CA THR A 43 15.57 6.31 -17.95
C THR A 43 15.22 4.84 -18.13
N ASP A 44 14.26 4.53 -19.00
CA ASP A 44 13.82 3.17 -19.31
C ASP A 44 14.96 2.21 -19.67
N ASP A 45 15.98 2.71 -20.38
CA ASP A 45 17.14 1.93 -20.81
C ASP A 45 18.31 1.92 -19.80
N THR A 46 18.18 2.61 -18.67
CA THR A 46 19.22 2.62 -17.64
C THR A 46 19.39 1.24 -17.03
N LEU A 47 20.60 0.70 -17.09
CA LEU A 47 20.96 -0.59 -16.51
C LEU A 47 21.13 -0.46 -14.99
N ILE A 48 20.54 -1.40 -14.25
CA ILE A 48 20.62 -1.48 -12.80
C ILE A 48 21.51 -2.65 -12.42
N GLN A 49 22.51 -2.39 -11.60
CA GLN A 49 23.46 -3.40 -11.15
C GLN A 49 23.29 -3.58 -9.65
N CYS A 50 22.85 -4.77 -9.21
CA CYS A 50 22.69 -5.08 -7.80
C CYS A 50 23.33 -6.44 -7.45
N PRO A 51 24.66 -6.60 -7.58
CA PRO A 51 25.29 -7.89 -7.35
C PRO A 51 25.07 -8.35 -5.89
N TYR A 52 24.68 -9.61 -5.71
CA TYR A 52 24.54 -10.19 -4.38
C TYR A 52 25.92 -10.36 -3.74
N ASN A 53 26.10 -9.81 -2.53
CA ASN A 53 27.34 -9.95 -1.79
C ASN A 53 27.09 -10.34 -0.33
N ALA A 54 27.31 -11.62 -0.01
CA ALA A 54 27.12 -12.17 1.33
C ALA A 54 28.13 -11.63 2.38
N SER A 55 29.19 -10.94 1.98
CA SER A 55 30.19 -10.38 2.90
C SER A 55 29.86 -8.95 3.37
N MET A 56 28.75 -8.37 2.92
CA MET A 56 28.33 -7.05 3.37
C MET A 56 27.88 -7.10 4.82
N LYS A 57 28.28 -6.09 5.60
CA LYS A 57 28.14 -6.14 7.06
C LYS A 57 26.86 -5.48 7.56
N LYS A 58 26.54 -4.27 7.09
CA LYS A 58 25.45 -3.44 7.62
C LYS A 58 24.37 -3.17 6.59
N GLN A 59 24.78 -2.87 5.37
CA GLN A 59 23.93 -2.91 4.19
C GLN A 59 23.65 -4.36 3.79
N ASP A 60 22.44 -4.61 3.34
CA ASP A 60 21.98 -5.94 2.96
C ASP A 60 22.07 -6.11 1.42
N ILE A 61 21.88 -5.03 0.65
CA ILE A 61 22.17 -4.97 -0.80
C ILE A 61 22.85 -3.64 -1.19
N GLN A 62 23.54 -3.65 -2.34
CA GLN A 62 24.12 -2.47 -2.97
C GLN A 62 23.58 -2.32 -4.38
N ILE A 63 23.05 -1.14 -4.72
CA ILE A 63 22.50 -0.84 -6.05
C ILE A 63 23.41 0.19 -6.73
N LEU A 64 23.87 -0.12 -7.94
CA LEU A 64 24.71 0.73 -8.76
C LEU A 64 23.90 1.20 -9.99
N ILE A 65 23.82 2.51 -10.17
CA ILE A 65 23.11 3.17 -11.28
C ILE A 65 23.97 4.35 -11.75
N ALA A 66 24.37 4.36 -13.02
CA ALA A 66 25.15 5.45 -13.62
C ALA A 66 26.33 5.93 -12.74
N ASN A 67 27.14 4.97 -12.27
CA ASN A 67 28.30 5.17 -11.37
C ASN A 67 28.00 5.65 -9.94
N LYS A 68 26.73 5.81 -9.56
CA LYS A 68 26.34 6.04 -8.17
C LYS A 68 26.04 4.72 -7.48
N THR A 69 26.53 4.58 -6.26
CA THR A 69 26.26 3.44 -5.38
C THR A 69 25.26 3.87 -4.31
N TYR A 70 24.26 3.03 -4.08
CA TYR A 70 23.29 3.16 -3.01
C TYR A 70 23.34 1.92 -2.12
N PHE A 71 23.49 2.14 -0.82
CA PHE A 71 23.55 1.09 0.20
C PHE A 71 22.20 0.95 0.89
N ILE A 72 21.60 -0.22 0.78
CA ILE A 72 20.22 -0.45 1.22
C ILE A 72 20.20 -1.46 2.36
N SER A 73 19.51 -1.12 3.44
CA SER A 73 19.15 -2.09 4.48
C SER A 73 17.79 -2.70 4.17
N VAL A 74 17.76 -4.01 3.96
CA VAL A 74 16.56 -4.78 3.62
C VAL A 74 15.99 -5.41 4.88
N LYS A 75 14.69 -5.25 5.09
CA LYS A 75 13.97 -5.78 6.24
C LYS A 75 12.69 -6.48 5.78
N THR A 76 12.31 -7.53 6.48
CA THR A 76 11.08 -8.30 6.21
C THR A 76 10.65 -9.06 7.45
N GLY A 77 9.40 -9.54 7.47
CA GLY A 77 8.82 -10.34 8.56
C GLY A 77 8.54 -9.57 9.85
N SER A 78 8.19 -10.29 10.91
CA SER A 78 7.76 -9.72 12.20
C SER A 78 8.91 -9.48 13.20
N GLY A 79 10.11 -9.99 12.91
CA GLY A 79 11.27 -9.90 13.81
C GLY A 79 11.78 -8.47 14.00
N ASN A 80 11.63 -7.62 12.97
CA ASN A 80 11.78 -6.16 13.00
C ASN A 80 12.99 -5.63 13.78
N SER A 81 14.10 -6.34 13.69
CA SER A 81 15.35 -6.01 14.36
C SER A 81 16.21 -5.22 13.40
N ILE A 82 16.60 -4.02 13.80
CA ILE A 82 17.34 -3.07 12.94
C ILE A 82 18.82 -3.01 13.29
N HIS A 83 19.19 -3.51 14.46
CA HIS A 83 20.56 -3.61 14.90
C HIS A 83 20.73 -4.72 15.93
N GLN A 84 21.87 -5.42 15.88
CA GLN A 84 22.33 -6.35 16.91
C GLN A 84 23.85 -6.22 17.06
N GLU A 85 24.33 -6.21 18.29
CA GLU A 85 25.77 -6.28 18.59
C GLU A 85 26.01 -6.89 19.99
N LYS A 86 27.27 -7.20 20.29
CA LYS A 86 27.67 -7.73 21.60
C LYS A 86 27.74 -6.59 22.62
N LEU A 87 27.33 -6.86 23.85
CA LEU A 87 27.23 -5.90 24.94
C LEU A 87 28.55 -5.19 25.24
N GLU A 88 29.62 -5.95 25.52
CA GLU A 88 30.89 -5.34 25.94
C GLU A 88 31.55 -4.46 24.87
N PRO A 89 31.58 -4.85 23.58
CA PRO A 89 31.98 -3.93 22.51
C PRO A 89 31.15 -2.64 22.47
N PHE A 90 29.84 -2.72 22.70
CA PHE A 90 28.98 -1.55 22.78
C PHE A 90 29.31 -0.68 24.01
N ILE A 91 29.49 -1.26 25.19
CA ILE A 91 29.90 -0.54 26.41
C ILE A 91 31.24 0.17 26.21
N LYS A 92 32.21 -0.50 25.57
CA LYS A 92 33.51 0.10 25.24
C LYS A 92 33.33 1.36 24.39
N ILE A 93 32.50 1.30 23.35
CA ILE A 93 32.19 2.45 22.50
C ILE A 93 31.49 3.54 23.31
N LEU A 94 30.58 3.18 24.23
CA LEU A 94 29.93 4.18 25.06
C LEU A 94 30.92 4.93 25.97
N LYS A 95 31.89 4.22 26.53
CA LYS A 95 32.97 4.82 27.34
C LYS A 95 33.86 5.72 26.50
N GLU A 96 34.28 5.26 25.32
CA GLU A 96 35.19 6.01 24.45
C GLU A 96 34.53 7.23 23.83
N SER A 97 33.25 7.13 23.43
CA SER A 97 32.56 8.18 22.66
C SER A 97 31.74 9.14 23.51
N TYR A 98 31.28 8.71 24.69
CA TYR A 98 30.40 9.51 25.56
C TYR A 98 30.87 9.58 27.01
N SER A 99 32.02 8.99 27.34
CA SER A 99 32.62 9.04 28.69
C SER A 99 31.65 8.58 29.79
N ILE A 100 30.86 7.54 29.53
CA ILE A 100 29.92 7.00 30.53
C ILE A 100 30.65 6.50 31.78
N SER A 101 30.04 6.68 32.94
CA SER A 101 30.56 6.16 34.21
C SER A 101 30.46 4.64 34.31
N ASP A 102 31.28 4.04 35.17
CA ASP A 102 31.17 2.60 35.47
C ASP A 102 29.81 2.22 36.07
N SER A 103 29.20 3.14 36.82
CA SER A 103 27.84 2.98 37.34
C SER A 103 26.83 2.79 36.21
N LEU A 104 26.83 3.69 35.21
CA LEU A 104 25.92 3.58 34.06
C LEU A 104 26.24 2.36 33.19
N ALA A 105 27.52 2.01 33.03
CA ALA A 105 27.90 0.79 32.32
C ALA A 105 27.35 -0.48 33.02
N ASN A 106 27.40 -0.52 34.35
CA ASN A 106 26.85 -1.61 35.15
C ASN A 106 25.33 -1.64 35.15
N ASP A 107 24.66 -0.48 35.10
CA ASP A 107 23.21 -0.41 34.90
C ASP A 107 22.81 -1.09 33.58
N ILE A 108 23.52 -0.80 32.48
CA ILE A 108 23.27 -1.42 31.18
C ILE A 108 23.54 -2.93 31.23
N ARG A 109 24.66 -3.36 31.84
CA ARG A 109 24.99 -4.78 32.02
C ARG A 109 23.91 -5.52 32.79
N PHE A 110 23.49 -4.97 33.93
CA PHE A 110 22.44 -5.53 34.76
C PHE A 110 21.13 -5.66 33.98
N PHE A 111 20.75 -4.65 33.20
CA PHE A 111 19.55 -4.72 32.36
C PHE A 111 19.63 -5.81 31.29
N VAL A 112 20.80 -6.00 30.66
CA VAL A 112 21.00 -6.97 29.57
C VAL A 112 21.06 -8.39 30.10
N TRP A 113 21.90 -8.66 31.11
CA TRP A 113 22.03 -9.99 31.73
C TRP A 113 20.80 -10.39 32.51
N GLY A 114 20.27 -9.46 33.30
CA GLY A 114 19.07 -9.63 34.11
C GLY A 114 19.14 -10.74 35.14
N ASP A 115 20.33 -11.20 35.55
CA ASP A 115 20.52 -12.39 36.40
C ASP A 115 21.08 -12.06 37.79
N GLY A 116 21.08 -10.78 38.16
CA GLY A 116 21.65 -10.28 39.41
C GLY A 116 23.14 -9.95 39.35
N THR A 117 23.82 -10.18 38.23
CA THR A 117 25.25 -9.95 38.03
C THR A 117 25.53 -8.94 36.93
N TYR A 118 26.80 -8.54 36.75
CA TYR A 118 27.23 -7.64 35.68
C TYR A 118 27.99 -8.35 34.55
N ASP A 119 28.37 -9.62 34.74
CA ASP A 119 29.19 -10.41 33.82
C ASP A 119 28.43 -11.62 33.23
N GLY A 120 27.19 -11.84 33.67
CA GLY A 120 26.33 -12.92 33.16
C GLY A 120 26.47 -14.24 33.90
N SER A 121 27.20 -14.27 35.03
CA SER A 121 27.44 -15.46 35.84
C SER A 121 26.25 -15.85 36.73
N GLY A 122 25.16 -15.07 36.71
CA GLY A 122 24.02 -15.26 37.60
C GLY A 122 23.25 -16.55 37.32
N LEU A 123 22.78 -17.16 38.42
CA LEU A 123 22.01 -18.40 38.39
C LEU A 123 20.68 -18.21 37.66
N LYS A 124 20.15 -19.30 37.09
CA LYS A 124 18.96 -19.29 36.25
C LYS A 124 17.73 -18.76 37.00
N GLU A 125 17.56 -19.15 38.24
CA GLU A 125 16.49 -18.74 39.16
C GLU A 125 16.46 -17.24 39.43
N ASN A 126 17.61 -16.56 39.30
CA ASN A 126 17.73 -15.12 39.50
C ASN A 126 17.40 -14.30 38.25
N ARG A 127 17.09 -14.95 37.12
CA ARG A 127 16.86 -14.27 35.85
C ARG A 127 15.53 -13.52 35.82
N LEU A 128 15.61 -12.24 35.49
CA LEU A 128 14.52 -11.28 35.41
C LEU A 128 14.30 -10.84 33.96
N ASN A 129 13.04 -10.78 33.56
CA ASN A 129 12.67 -10.13 32.30
C ASN A 129 12.64 -8.60 32.47
N ALA A 130 12.59 -7.85 31.36
CA ALA A 130 12.59 -6.39 31.37
C ALA A 130 11.46 -5.78 32.22
N SER A 131 10.29 -6.41 32.26
CA SER A 131 9.15 -5.95 33.07
C SER A 131 9.43 -6.06 34.57
N LYS A 132 10.00 -7.20 35.00
CA LYS A 132 10.43 -7.41 36.38
C LYS A 132 11.54 -6.44 36.78
N ILE A 133 12.54 -6.22 35.92
CA ILE A 133 13.62 -5.25 36.17
C ILE A 133 13.03 -3.85 36.32
N LYS A 134 12.12 -3.42 35.44
CA LYS A 134 11.46 -2.12 35.55
C LYS A 134 10.69 -1.94 36.86
N LYS A 135 10.05 -3.00 37.36
CA LYS A 135 9.29 -2.98 38.61
C LYS A 135 10.19 -2.94 39.84
N LEU A 136 11.25 -3.75 39.86
CA LEU A 136 12.12 -3.95 41.04
C LEU A 136 13.27 -2.94 41.10
N TYR A 137 13.76 -2.48 39.94
CA TYR A 137 14.93 -1.61 39.79
C TYR A 137 14.64 -0.43 38.86
N PRO A 138 13.65 0.43 39.20
CA PRO A 138 13.25 1.55 38.33
C PRO A 138 14.39 2.56 38.09
N ASN A 139 15.28 2.77 39.06
CA ASN A 139 16.40 3.70 38.94
C ASN A 139 17.39 3.29 37.84
N ILE A 140 17.69 1.99 37.72
CA ILE A 140 18.54 1.45 36.63
C ILE A 140 17.91 1.81 35.27
N ILE A 141 16.60 1.58 35.11
CA ILE A 141 15.91 1.90 33.86
C ILE A 141 15.94 3.41 33.59
N ASN A 142 15.72 4.25 34.61
CA ASN A 142 15.71 5.69 34.47
C ASN A 142 17.09 6.25 34.08
N ASN A 143 18.17 5.74 34.68
CA ASN A 143 19.54 6.13 34.35
C ASN A 143 19.85 5.83 32.88
N ILE A 144 19.57 4.60 32.43
CA ILE A 144 19.81 4.22 31.03
C ILE A 144 18.92 5.02 30.09
N GLN A 145 17.64 5.19 30.43
CA GLN A 145 16.70 5.95 29.61
C GLN A 145 17.10 7.42 29.46
N SER A 146 17.62 8.04 30.53
CA SER A 146 18.07 9.43 30.54
C SER A 146 19.28 9.60 29.61
N PHE A 147 20.26 8.70 29.69
CA PHE A 147 21.39 8.67 28.78
C PHE A 147 20.96 8.48 27.31
N PHE A 148 20.05 7.53 27.05
CA PHE A 148 19.54 7.28 25.70
C PHE A 148 18.76 8.46 25.12
N HIS A 149 18.05 9.23 25.96
CA HIS A 149 17.40 10.46 25.52
C HIS A 149 18.40 11.58 25.24
N GLN A 150 19.42 11.74 26.08
CA GLN A 150 20.45 12.75 25.90
C GLN A 150 21.23 12.56 24.60
N HIS A 151 21.56 11.32 24.25
CA HIS A 151 22.36 10.97 23.06
C HIS A 151 21.50 10.32 21.96
N LYS A 152 20.23 10.72 21.89
CA LYS A 152 19.22 10.03 21.06
C LYS A 152 19.62 9.96 19.59
N LYS A 153 20.03 11.09 19.02
CA LYS A 153 20.34 11.22 17.59
C LYS A 153 21.59 10.43 17.21
N GLU A 154 22.62 10.47 18.04
CA GLU A 154 23.90 9.79 17.83
C GLU A 154 23.71 8.27 17.93
N LEU A 155 23.00 7.80 18.95
CA LEU A 155 22.68 6.38 19.10
C LEU A 155 21.78 5.88 17.96
N LEU A 156 20.77 6.65 17.55
CA LEU A 156 19.95 6.30 16.37
C LEU A 156 20.80 6.20 15.10
N THR A 157 21.72 7.15 14.89
CA THR A 157 22.65 7.13 13.76
C THR A 157 23.52 5.88 13.78
N ARG A 158 24.04 5.49 14.95
CA ARG A 158 24.77 4.23 15.11
C ARG A 158 23.91 3.03 14.71
N PHE A 159 22.70 2.95 15.24
CA PHE A 159 21.89 1.76 15.06
C PHE A 159 21.30 1.63 13.65
N LEU A 160 20.90 2.75 13.03
CA LEU A 160 20.23 2.77 11.72
C LEU A 160 21.18 2.95 10.55
N VAL A 161 22.26 3.75 10.69
CA VAL A 161 23.15 4.10 9.57
C VAL A 161 24.45 3.31 9.64
N THR A 162 25.23 3.48 10.70
CA THR A 162 26.65 3.07 10.68
C THR A 162 26.89 1.63 11.11
N GLY A 163 26.07 1.12 12.04
CA GLY A 163 26.23 -0.23 12.57
C GLY A 163 27.53 -0.44 13.35
N ARG A 164 27.90 -1.71 13.54
CA ARG A 164 29.09 -2.11 14.31
C ARG A 164 30.42 -1.73 13.65
N PHE A 165 30.44 -1.64 12.32
CA PHE A 165 31.66 -1.55 11.52
C PHE A 165 31.79 -0.23 10.74
N ASN A 166 31.13 0.83 11.21
CA ASN A 166 31.13 2.15 10.55
C ASN A 166 30.76 2.08 9.05
N GLY A 167 29.77 1.26 8.72
CA GLY A 167 29.19 1.21 7.38
C GLY A 167 28.34 2.45 7.09
N HIS A 168 27.61 2.39 5.98
CA HIS A 168 26.68 3.43 5.58
C HIS A 168 25.43 2.79 4.98
N ILE A 169 24.27 3.36 5.28
CA ILE A 169 22.98 2.97 4.69
C ILE A 169 22.28 4.24 4.22
N ASP A 170 22.04 4.32 2.92
CA ASP A 170 21.31 5.42 2.29
C ASP A 170 19.79 5.26 2.47
N TYR A 171 19.29 4.03 2.35
CA TYR A 171 17.86 3.73 2.40
C TYR A 171 17.56 2.47 3.20
N ILE A 172 16.37 2.46 3.81
CA ILE A 172 15.78 1.27 4.44
C ILE A 172 14.63 0.81 3.54
N TYR A 173 14.69 -0.43 3.07
CA TYR A 173 13.65 -1.09 2.29
C TYR A 173 12.99 -2.18 3.15
N TYR A 174 11.69 -2.07 3.39
CA TYR A 174 10.90 -3.09 4.09
C TYR A 174 9.96 -3.79 3.10
N GLY A 175 10.18 -5.07 2.84
CA GLY A 175 9.33 -5.86 1.94
C GLY A 175 10.06 -6.94 1.16
N THR A 176 9.42 -7.41 0.09
CA THR A 176 9.95 -8.34 -0.91
C THR A 176 10.07 -7.66 -2.27
N PRO A 177 10.65 -8.30 -3.29
CA PRO A 177 10.77 -7.68 -4.60
C PRO A 177 9.43 -7.34 -5.26
N LEU A 178 8.34 -7.99 -4.86
CA LEU A 178 6.99 -7.71 -5.37
C LEU A 178 6.35 -6.50 -4.71
N SER A 179 6.62 -6.29 -3.42
CA SER A 179 5.98 -5.26 -2.63
C SER A 179 6.87 -4.88 -1.45
N GLY A 180 7.21 -3.59 -1.40
CA GLY A 180 7.90 -3.02 -0.27
C GLY A 180 7.64 -1.53 -0.14
N VAL A 181 8.00 -1.02 1.03
CA VAL A 181 8.02 0.40 1.35
C VAL A 181 9.44 0.78 1.73
N TRP A 182 9.87 1.96 1.34
CA TRP A 182 11.23 2.42 1.64
C TRP A 182 11.24 3.89 2.06
N CYS A 183 12.26 4.27 2.80
CA CYS A 183 12.55 5.65 3.12
C CYS A 183 14.06 5.88 3.08
N ALA A 184 14.48 7.13 2.90
CA ALA A 184 15.86 7.49 3.15
C ALA A 184 16.15 7.29 4.64
N THR A 185 17.35 6.83 4.98
CA THR A 185 17.72 6.62 6.39
C THR A 185 17.65 7.93 7.18
N GLN A 186 17.92 9.07 6.53
CA GLN A 186 17.77 10.39 7.14
C GLN A 186 16.32 10.69 7.56
N ASP A 187 15.33 10.28 6.77
CA ASP A 187 13.92 10.46 7.11
C ASP A 187 13.53 9.59 8.31
N ALA A 188 14.03 8.34 8.34
CA ALA A 188 13.85 7.46 9.50
C ALA A 188 14.49 8.02 10.77
N LEU A 189 15.68 8.62 10.65
CA LEU A 189 16.35 9.30 11.76
C LEU A 189 15.52 10.46 12.29
N ASN A 190 15.03 11.34 11.41
CA ASN A 190 14.20 12.48 11.78
C ASN A 190 12.92 12.00 12.48
N PHE A 191 12.22 11.03 11.88
CA PHE A 191 11.02 10.43 12.46
C PHE A 191 11.26 9.92 13.89
N HIS A 192 12.30 9.13 14.09
CA HIS A 192 12.59 8.60 15.42
C HIS A 192 13.08 9.66 16.40
N ASN A 193 13.84 10.64 15.93
CA ASN A 193 14.33 11.75 16.74
C ASN A 193 13.19 12.64 17.26
N ASP A 194 12.19 12.89 16.43
CA ASP A 194 11.05 13.75 16.78
C ASP A 194 9.95 12.98 17.53
N TYR A 195 10.03 11.64 17.52
CA TYR A 195 9.08 10.80 18.24
C TYR A 195 9.16 11.00 19.75
N SER A 196 8.06 11.50 20.34
CA SER A 196 7.85 11.61 21.78
C SER A 196 7.12 10.36 22.30
N ALA A 197 7.88 9.43 22.89
CA ALA A 197 7.34 8.16 23.34
C ALA A 197 6.50 8.28 24.62
N LYS A 198 5.37 7.55 24.69
CA LYS A 198 4.74 7.16 25.96
C LYS A 198 5.37 5.83 26.43
N SER A 199 5.95 5.79 27.64
CA SER A 199 6.87 4.73 28.10
C SER A 199 6.20 3.39 28.46
N ARG A 200 5.61 2.69 27.49
CA ARG A 200 5.17 1.28 27.69
C ARG A 200 6.33 0.31 27.39
N GLY A 201 6.86 -0.31 28.45
CA GLY A 201 7.46 -1.65 28.44
C GLY A 201 8.97 -1.86 28.24
N GLY A 202 9.82 -0.84 28.04
CA GLY A 202 11.28 -1.03 27.88
C GLY A 202 12.04 0.29 27.68
N ILE A 203 13.37 0.21 27.51
CA ILE A 203 14.22 1.37 27.20
C ILE A 203 13.96 1.79 25.75
N LYS A 204 13.55 3.05 25.56
CA LYS A 204 13.14 3.60 24.27
C LYS A 204 14.22 4.47 23.67
N LEU A 205 14.30 4.42 22.35
CA LEU A 205 15.13 5.31 21.54
C LEU A 205 14.29 5.74 20.33
N GLY A 206 13.52 6.82 20.48
CA GLY A 206 12.45 7.15 19.53
C GLY A 206 11.34 6.10 19.53
N ASN A 207 10.81 5.75 18.35
CA ASN A 207 9.82 4.66 18.22
C ASN A 207 10.45 3.26 18.16
N THR A 208 11.64 3.10 18.74
CA THR A 208 12.34 1.80 18.81
C THR A 208 12.50 1.37 20.27
N THR A 209 12.79 0.08 20.47
CA THR A 209 12.99 -0.50 21.81
C THR A 209 14.36 -1.17 21.89
N PHE A 210 15.16 -0.72 22.85
CA PHE A 210 16.41 -1.35 23.24
C PHE A 210 16.12 -2.53 24.18
N GLN A 211 16.67 -3.68 23.84
CA GLN A 211 16.52 -4.91 24.61
C GLN A 211 17.71 -5.84 24.37
N THR A 212 17.84 -6.85 25.21
CA THR A 212 18.68 -8.02 24.90
C THR A 212 17.95 -8.94 23.92
N TRP A 213 18.70 -9.62 23.06
CA TRP A 213 18.17 -10.56 22.07
C TRP A 213 17.44 -11.72 22.73
N ASN A 214 18.03 -12.31 23.76
CA ASN A 214 17.40 -13.36 24.56
C ASN A 214 18.03 -13.48 25.95
N ARG A 215 17.30 -13.16 27.02
CA ARG A 215 17.78 -13.38 28.41
C ARG A 215 17.89 -14.84 28.80
N CYS A 216 17.32 -15.74 28.00
CA CYS A 216 17.29 -17.17 28.29
C CYS A 216 16.74 -17.46 29.69
N ILE A 217 15.60 -16.86 30.04
CA ILE A 217 14.99 -16.96 31.38
C ILE A 217 14.81 -18.44 31.79
N GLU A 218 14.47 -19.29 30.83
CA GLU A 218 14.24 -20.72 31.05
C GLU A 218 15.47 -21.62 30.81
N GLY A 219 16.64 -21.07 30.50
CA GLY A 219 17.90 -21.82 30.40
C GLY A 219 17.96 -22.88 29.28
N HIS A 220 17.69 -22.48 28.04
CA HIS A 220 17.71 -23.34 26.84
C HIS A 220 18.93 -23.07 25.93
N LYS A 221 18.98 -23.72 24.74
CA LYS A 221 20.10 -23.72 23.74
C LYS A 221 20.67 -22.37 23.26
N LYS A 222 20.21 -21.21 23.75
CA LYS A 222 20.64 -19.86 23.32
C LYS A 222 21.37 -19.09 24.42
N GLU A 223 21.97 -19.80 25.36
CA GLU A 223 22.67 -19.24 26.52
C GLU A 223 23.83 -18.31 26.14
N ASN A 224 24.56 -18.65 25.07
CA ASN A 224 25.71 -17.90 24.55
C ASN A 224 25.36 -16.55 23.88
N GLU A 225 24.09 -16.18 23.86
CA GLU A 225 23.60 -15.00 23.15
C GLU A 225 22.88 -14.01 24.08
N ARG A 226 22.95 -14.26 25.39
CA ARG A 226 22.44 -13.41 26.46
C ARG A 226 23.12 -12.04 26.52
N ASP A 227 24.37 -11.99 26.08
CA ASP A 227 25.23 -10.81 25.94
C ASP A 227 24.92 -9.96 24.69
N THR A 228 23.93 -10.34 23.88
CA THR A 228 23.67 -9.68 22.60
C THR A 228 22.57 -8.65 22.77
N ILE A 229 22.88 -7.38 22.54
CA ILE A 229 21.91 -6.28 22.54
C ILE A 229 21.23 -6.19 21.18
N GLN A 230 20.02 -5.65 21.18
CA GLN A 230 19.20 -5.50 20.01
C GLN A 230 18.34 -4.25 20.08
N LEU A 231 18.25 -3.54 18.96
CA LEU A 231 17.26 -2.49 18.74
C LEU A 231 16.16 -3.00 17.82
N LYS A 232 14.90 -2.93 18.26
CA LYS A 232 13.73 -3.31 17.45
C LYS A 232 12.87 -2.12 17.08
N TRP A 233 12.44 -2.11 15.83
CA TRP A 233 11.49 -1.15 15.27
C TRP A 233 10.19 -1.86 14.91
N GLY A 234 9.33 -2.07 15.91
CA GLY A 234 8.17 -2.98 15.79
C GLY A 234 7.18 -2.63 14.67
N ALA A 235 6.98 -1.34 14.38
CA ALA A 235 6.04 -0.83 13.39
C ALA A 235 6.72 -0.33 12.09
N ILE A 236 7.90 -0.84 11.75
CA ILE A 236 8.73 -0.35 10.63
C ILE A 236 7.96 -0.16 9.32
N GLN A 237 7.11 -1.10 8.90
CA GLN A 237 6.35 -0.98 7.66
C GLN A 237 5.37 0.20 7.70
N THR A 238 4.59 0.30 8.78
CA THR A 238 3.61 1.36 8.99
C THR A 238 4.28 2.72 9.13
N ASP A 239 5.36 2.79 9.89
CA ASP A 239 6.09 4.03 10.12
C ASP A 239 6.78 4.51 8.83
N ILE A 240 7.44 3.64 8.07
CA ILE A 240 7.99 3.98 6.74
C ILE A 240 6.87 4.45 5.81
N SER A 241 5.72 3.78 5.81
CA SER A 241 4.57 4.21 5.00
C SER A 241 4.09 5.61 5.40
N ASN A 242 4.10 5.94 6.69
CA ASN A 242 3.72 7.26 7.19
C ASN A 242 4.76 8.32 6.82
N ILE A 243 6.06 8.03 7.00
CA ILE A 243 7.17 8.89 6.56
C ILE A 243 7.01 9.21 5.07
N ARG A 244 6.79 8.17 4.26
CA ARG A 244 6.53 8.31 2.82
C ARG A 244 5.29 9.16 2.56
N LYS A 245 4.17 8.93 3.23
CA LYS A 245 2.95 9.72 3.06
C LYS A 245 3.19 11.19 3.36
N THR A 246 3.90 11.53 4.43
CA THR A 246 4.27 12.91 4.78
C THR A 246 5.15 13.54 3.69
N ASN A 247 6.10 12.79 3.13
CA ASN A 247 6.95 13.25 2.03
C ASN A 247 6.20 13.31 0.67
N ILE A 248 5.21 12.44 0.48
CA ILE A 248 4.34 12.32 -0.71
C ILE A 248 3.13 13.26 -0.62
N THR A 249 2.83 13.88 0.52
CA THR A 249 1.74 14.90 0.61
C THR A 249 2.06 16.18 -0.19
N LEU A 250 3.17 16.17 -0.94
CA LEU A 250 3.53 17.13 -1.99
C LEU A 250 3.24 16.64 -3.43
N ASN A 251 2.87 15.37 -3.70
CA ASN A 251 2.52 14.84 -5.03
C ASN A 251 1.63 13.56 -5.03
N MET A 252 0.48 13.63 -5.72
CA MET A 252 -0.67 12.69 -5.87
C MET A 252 -0.32 11.19 -6.11
N GLY A 253 -1.17 10.15 -5.94
CA GLY A 253 -2.63 9.93 -6.00
C GLY A 253 -2.98 8.54 -6.60
N THR A 254 -2.00 7.83 -7.18
CA THR A 254 -2.17 6.53 -7.86
C THR A 254 -1.51 5.36 -7.10
N GLN A 255 -0.47 5.60 -6.30
CA GLN A 255 0.26 4.55 -5.56
C GLN A 255 -0.51 3.96 -4.36
N GLU A 256 -1.48 4.69 -3.81
CA GLU A 256 -2.21 4.25 -2.62
C GLU A 256 -3.31 3.21 -2.90
N GLY A 257 -3.87 3.19 -4.12
CA GLY A 257 -4.91 2.22 -4.52
C GLY A 257 -4.36 0.79 -4.49
N ASP A 258 -3.25 0.59 -5.19
CA ASP A 258 -2.51 -0.67 -5.22
C ASP A 258 -2.13 -1.13 -3.80
N SER A 259 -1.69 -0.21 -2.92
CA SER A 259 -1.33 -0.55 -1.54
C SER A 259 -2.50 -1.09 -0.71
N GLY A 260 -3.72 -0.59 -0.94
CA GLY A 260 -4.93 -1.07 -0.27
C GLY A 260 -5.33 -2.47 -0.73
N GLU A 261 -5.25 -2.72 -2.04
CA GLU A 261 -5.52 -4.02 -2.65
C GLU A 261 -4.53 -5.09 -2.16
N PHE A 262 -3.23 -4.78 -2.15
CA PHE A 262 -2.19 -5.69 -1.70
C PHE A 262 -2.30 -6.02 -0.20
N ASN A 263 -2.66 -5.05 0.64
CA ASN A 263 -2.85 -5.27 2.07
C ASN A 263 -4.03 -6.21 2.35
N PHE A 264 -5.16 -6.03 1.65
CA PHE A 264 -6.34 -6.87 1.85
C PHE A 264 -6.15 -8.30 1.32
N CYS A 265 -5.51 -8.46 0.15
CA CYS A 265 -5.11 -9.76 -0.39
C CYS A 265 -4.23 -10.53 0.62
N THR A 266 -3.20 -9.85 1.14
CA THR A 266 -2.28 -10.42 2.14
C THR A 266 -3.01 -10.85 3.41
N GLU A 267 -3.93 -10.03 3.90
CA GLU A 267 -4.69 -10.31 5.13
C GLU A 267 -5.54 -11.56 4.99
N LEU A 268 -6.27 -11.69 3.88
CA LEU A 268 -7.07 -12.89 3.60
C LEU A 268 -6.20 -14.13 3.48
N ASN A 269 -5.08 -14.06 2.76
CA ASN A 269 -4.21 -15.21 2.56
C ASN A 269 -3.43 -15.65 3.81
N ARG A 270 -3.16 -14.74 4.77
CA ARG A 270 -2.47 -15.06 6.03
C ARG A 270 -3.39 -15.60 7.11
N SER A 271 -4.61 -15.07 7.21
CA SER A 271 -5.47 -15.25 8.38
C SER A 271 -6.76 -16.00 8.03
N LYS A 272 -6.62 -17.18 7.43
CA LYS A 272 -7.75 -18.04 7.02
C LYS A 272 -8.39 -18.70 8.23
N SER A 273 -9.41 -18.06 8.78
CA SER A 273 -10.12 -18.58 9.95
C SER A 273 -11.51 -17.97 10.07
N ASN A 274 -12.47 -18.74 10.58
CA ASN A 274 -13.79 -18.22 10.91
C ASN A 274 -13.77 -17.15 12.04
N SER A 275 -12.64 -17.02 12.76
CA SER A 275 -12.42 -15.92 13.71
C SER A 275 -12.08 -14.59 13.02
N ASN A 276 -11.59 -14.62 11.78
CA ASN A 276 -11.35 -13.41 11.00
C ASN A 276 -12.68 -12.90 10.42
N ARG A 277 -13.02 -11.64 10.70
CA ARG A 277 -14.31 -11.05 10.31
C ARG A 277 -14.61 -11.10 8.81
N TYR A 278 -13.59 -11.01 7.96
CA TYR A 278 -13.78 -11.03 6.51
C TYR A 278 -14.00 -12.45 6.01
N TRP A 279 -13.24 -13.42 6.53
CA TRP A 279 -13.47 -14.82 6.22
C TRP A 279 -14.82 -15.30 6.73
N LYS A 280 -15.24 -14.92 7.93
CA LYS A 280 -16.59 -15.18 8.43
C LYS A 280 -17.65 -14.69 7.45
N PHE A 281 -17.54 -13.43 7.02
CA PHE A 281 -18.46 -12.86 6.03
C PHE A 281 -18.42 -13.62 4.70
N LEU A 282 -17.24 -14.00 4.20
CA LEU A 282 -17.11 -14.75 2.94
C LEU A 282 -17.68 -16.17 3.05
N ILE A 283 -17.47 -16.87 4.16
CA ILE A 283 -18.02 -18.21 4.42
C ILE A 283 -19.55 -18.17 4.44
N GLU A 284 -20.14 -17.13 5.02
CA GLU A 284 -21.60 -16.96 5.10
C GLU A 284 -22.24 -16.62 3.74
N ASN A 285 -21.49 -16.04 2.80
CA ASN A 285 -22.05 -15.42 1.59
C ASN A 285 -21.47 -15.92 0.26
N VAL A 286 -20.45 -16.79 0.29
CA VAL A 286 -19.84 -17.43 -0.88
C VAL A 286 -19.87 -18.94 -0.65
N ASN A 287 -20.14 -19.70 -1.71
CA ASN A 287 -20.10 -21.16 -1.66
C ASN A 287 -18.64 -21.66 -1.57
N LEU A 288 -18.10 -21.71 -0.36
CA LEU A 288 -16.73 -22.13 -0.07
C LEU A 288 -16.69 -23.61 0.37
N PRO A 289 -15.58 -24.33 0.08
CA PRO A 289 -15.33 -25.63 0.67
C PRO A 289 -15.24 -25.58 2.19
N GLU A 290 -15.46 -26.71 2.86
CA GLU A 290 -15.39 -26.81 4.33
C GLU A 290 -14.02 -26.40 4.90
N SER A 291 -12.93 -26.77 4.21
CA SER A 291 -11.58 -26.31 4.54
C SER A 291 -11.19 -25.10 3.72
N LEU A 292 -10.58 -24.11 4.40
CA LEU A 292 -10.05 -22.89 3.79
C LEU A 292 -8.58 -22.99 3.39
N ASP A 293 -7.89 -24.09 3.74
CA ASP A 293 -6.43 -24.19 3.63
C ASP A 293 -5.93 -23.91 2.21
N ASN A 294 -6.69 -24.39 1.21
CA ASN A 294 -6.36 -24.28 -0.21
C ASN A 294 -7.13 -23.17 -0.93
N ILE A 295 -7.76 -22.26 -0.18
CA ILE A 295 -8.53 -21.13 -0.72
C ILE A 295 -7.70 -19.85 -0.63
N TYR A 296 -7.46 -19.20 -1.76
CA TYR A 296 -6.60 -18.02 -1.81
C TYR A 296 -7.30 -16.85 -2.49
N ALA A 297 -7.06 -15.65 -1.95
CA ALA A 297 -7.40 -14.39 -2.57
C ALA A 297 -6.35 -14.01 -3.62
N VAL A 298 -6.81 -13.66 -4.82
CA VAL A 298 -6.00 -13.33 -5.99
C VAL A 298 -6.38 -11.97 -6.51
N LYS A 299 -5.38 -11.09 -6.64
CA LYS A 299 -5.54 -9.75 -7.18
C LYS A 299 -5.73 -9.82 -8.69
N VAL A 300 -6.71 -9.07 -9.19
CA VAL A 300 -6.85 -8.86 -10.64
C VAL A 300 -5.72 -7.97 -11.13
N SER A 301 -5.06 -8.42 -12.20
CA SER A 301 -3.94 -7.73 -12.83
C SER A 301 -4.08 -7.64 -14.35
N ASN A 302 -4.96 -8.45 -14.94
CA ASN A 302 -5.16 -8.53 -16.37
C ASN A 302 -6.36 -7.72 -16.85
N ASN A 303 -6.27 -7.20 -18.07
CA ASN A 303 -7.43 -6.67 -18.77
C ASN A 303 -8.32 -7.81 -19.28
N VAL A 304 -9.62 -7.69 -19.05
CA VAL A 304 -10.64 -8.65 -19.45
C VAL A 304 -11.64 -8.02 -20.41
N PHE A 305 -12.26 -8.83 -21.25
CA PHE A 305 -13.19 -8.33 -22.25
C PHE A 305 -14.44 -7.71 -21.60
N SER A 306 -14.71 -6.44 -21.90
CA SER A 306 -15.94 -5.75 -21.50
C SER A 306 -16.93 -5.76 -22.65
N LYS A 307 -18.13 -6.32 -22.41
CA LYS A 307 -19.25 -6.27 -23.37
C LYS A 307 -19.71 -4.83 -23.62
N LEU A 308 -19.66 -3.98 -22.60
CA LEU A 308 -20.05 -2.57 -22.66
C LEU A 308 -19.11 -1.72 -23.53
N ALA A 309 -17.79 -1.93 -23.41
CA ALA A 309 -16.79 -1.17 -24.15
C ALA A 309 -16.38 -1.83 -25.48
N ASN A 310 -16.74 -3.10 -25.66
CA ASN A 310 -16.31 -3.97 -26.76
C ASN A 310 -14.78 -4.06 -26.92
N MET A 311 -14.07 -4.08 -25.81
CA MET A 311 -12.60 -4.20 -25.77
C MET A 311 -12.12 -4.71 -24.41
N LYS A 312 -10.84 -5.11 -24.32
CA LYS A 312 -10.23 -5.52 -23.05
C LYS A 312 -9.95 -4.31 -22.17
N VAL A 313 -10.45 -4.32 -20.93
CA VAL A 313 -10.27 -3.28 -19.91
C VAL A 313 -10.13 -3.91 -18.53
N LEU A 314 -9.70 -3.13 -17.54
CA LEU A 314 -9.76 -3.59 -16.14
C LEU A 314 -11.23 -3.78 -15.71
N PRO A 315 -11.55 -4.89 -15.02
CA PRO A 315 -12.90 -5.16 -14.56
C PRO A 315 -13.28 -4.38 -13.30
N LYS A 316 -14.45 -4.69 -12.75
CA LYS A 316 -14.94 -4.13 -11.48
C LYS A 316 -14.31 -4.80 -10.26
N THR A 317 -14.03 -6.07 -10.39
CA THR A 317 -13.34 -6.86 -9.36
C THR A 317 -11.89 -6.47 -9.30
N ASP A 318 -11.41 -6.17 -8.11
CA ASP A 318 -9.99 -5.91 -7.81
C ASP A 318 -9.34 -7.17 -7.20
N LEU A 319 -10.14 -8.04 -6.58
CA LEU A 319 -9.71 -9.26 -5.90
C LEU A 319 -10.80 -10.35 -5.97
N TYR A 320 -10.44 -11.61 -6.19
CA TYR A 320 -11.38 -12.75 -6.14
C TYR A 320 -10.74 -13.96 -5.46
N LEU A 321 -11.51 -15.02 -5.22
CA LEU A 321 -11.03 -16.25 -4.58
C LEU A 321 -10.82 -17.38 -5.59
N VAL A 322 -9.78 -18.18 -5.35
CA VAL A 322 -9.50 -19.43 -6.06
C VAL A 322 -9.26 -20.56 -5.07
N GLN A 323 -9.49 -21.78 -5.51
CA GLN A 323 -9.02 -22.99 -4.86
C GLN A 323 -7.80 -23.51 -5.64
N ALA A 324 -6.66 -23.69 -4.97
CA ALA A 324 -5.43 -24.15 -5.58
C ALA A 324 -4.57 -24.94 -4.58
N GLU A 325 -3.77 -25.88 -5.05
CA GLU A 325 -2.73 -26.51 -4.22
C GLU A 325 -1.44 -25.67 -4.36
N LEU A 326 -1.14 -24.85 -3.37
CA LEU A 326 0.04 -23.98 -3.38
C LEU A 326 1.01 -24.38 -2.26
N ASP A 327 2.29 -24.46 -2.61
CA ASP A 327 3.37 -24.66 -1.64
C ASP A 327 3.36 -23.51 -0.61
N PRO A 328 3.33 -23.79 0.72
CA PRO A 328 3.48 -22.76 1.74
C PRO A 328 4.71 -21.87 1.54
N GLN A 329 5.81 -22.41 1.01
CA GLN A 329 7.01 -21.63 0.70
C GLN A 329 6.76 -20.65 -0.46
N PHE A 330 5.95 -21.01 -1.45
CA PHE A 330 5.53 -20.10 -2.52
C PHE A 330 4.75 -18.91 -1.96
N LEU A 331 3.84 -19.12 -1.01
CA LEU A 331 3.10 -18.04 -0.36
C LEU A 331 4.04 -17.14 0.45
N LEU A 332 4.98 -17.71 1.20
CA LEU A 332 5.97 -16.96 1.97
C LEU A 332 6.87 -16.10 1.09
N LEU A 333 7.40 -16.66 -0.01
CA LEU A 333 8.23 -15.94 -0.98
C LEU A 333 7.49 -14.74 -1.60
N ASN A 334 6.19 -14.88 -1.79
CA ASN A 334 5.33 -13.83 -2.34
C ASN A 334 4.64 -12.99 -1.26
N ASN A 335 5.06 -13.07 0.01
CA ASN A 335 4.47 -12.35 1.14
C ASN A 335 2.96 -12.59 1.36
N HIS A 336 2.40 -13.66 0.80
CA HIS A 336 0.98 -14.00 0.72
C HIS A 336 0.17 -13.08 -0.23
N ILE A 337 0.86 -12.35 -1.10
CA ILE A 337 0.23 -11.64 -2.22
C ILE A 337 0.20 -12.58 -3.42
N LEU A 338 -0.96 -12.74 -4.03
CA LEU A 338 -1.13 -13.46 -5.28
C LEU A 338 -1.82 -12.54 -6.28
N ASP A 339 -1.34 -12.54 -7.51
CA ASP A 339 -2.03 -11.96 -8.66
C ASP A 339 -2.22 -13.03 -9.75
N GLU A 340 -2.94 -12.70 -10.80
CA GLU A 340 -3.21 -13.64 -11.90
C GLU A 340 -1.92 -14.12 -12.59
N ASN A 341 -0.90 -13.27 -12.68
CA ASN A 341 0.36 -13.63 -13.34
C ASN A 341 1.14 -14.70 -12.57
N LEU A 342 1.12 -14.64 -11.23
CA LEU A 342 1.74 -15.65 -10.36
C LEU A 342 1.06 -17.03 -10.46
N LEU A 343 -0.18 -17.08 -10.97
CA LEU A 343 -0.94 -18.31 -11.12
C LEU A 343 -0.94 -18.88 -12.55
N ASN A 344 -0.32 -18.20 -13.53
CA ASN A 344 -0.31 -18.65 -14.93
C ASN A 344 0.18 -20.09 -15.11
N ASP A 345 1.18 -20.51 -14.33
CA ASP A 345 1.77 -21.86 -14.40
C ASP A 345 1.20 -22.81 -13.33
N LYS A 346 0.07 -22.46 -12.71
CA LYS A 346 -0.55 -23.23 -11.61
C LYS A 346 -1.94 -23.71 -12.02
N THR A 347 -2.29 -24.90 -11.57
CA THR A 347 -3.68 -25.38 -11.66
C THR A 347 -4.48 -24.79 -10.50
N PHE A 348 -5.58 -24.13 -10.83
CA PHE A 348 -6.51 -23.59 -9.84
C PHE A 348 -7.94 -23.60 -10.37
N LYS A 349 -8.90 -23.54 -9.45
CA LYS A 349 -10.32 -23.40 -9.75
C LYS A 349 -10.80 -22.05 -9.23
N ILE A 350 -11.41 -21.25 -10.09
CA ILE A 350 -12.04 -20.00 -9.69
C ILE A 350 -13.27 -20.30 -8.82
N ILE A 351 -13.45 -19.54 -7.74
CA ILE A 351 -14.65 -19.58 -6.92
C ILE A 351 -15.61 -18.49 -7.43
N PRO A 352 -16.71 -18.85 -8.12
CA PRO A 352 -17.65 -17.88 -8.66
C PRO A 352 -18.32 -17.09 -7.54
N GLY A 353 -18.76 -15.86 -7.84
CA GLY A 353 -19.45 -15.02 -6.86
C GLY A 353 -18.52 -14.37 -5.82
N SER A 354 -17.20 -14.61 -5.92
CA SER A 354 -16.22 -14.15 -4.93
C SER A 354 -15.61 -12.78 -5.24
N GLY A 355 -15.97 -12.14 -6.36
CA GLY A 355 -15.38 -10.88 -6.78
C GLY A 355 -15.62 -9.73 -5.80
N ILE A 356 -14.54 -9.07 -5.40
CA ILE A 356 -14.50 -7.96 -4.45
C ILE A 356 -13.92 -6.74 -5.14
N SER A 357 -14.62 -5.61 -5.05
CA SER A 357 -14.05 -4.31 -5.39
C SER A 357 -13.50 -3.61 -4.15
N ILE A 358 -12.29 -3.10 -4.22
CA ILE A 358 -11.55 -2.51 -3.11
C ILE A 358 -11.55 -0.99 -3.26
N LYS A 359 -11.86 -0.27 -2.18
CA LYS A 359 -11.83 1.20 -2.12
C LYS A 359 -10.88 1.65 -1.03
N ARG A 360 -10.15 2.74 -1.30
CA ARG A 360 -9.24 3.32 -0.31
C ARG A 360 -10.04 3.85 0.90
N PRO A 361 -9.53 3.69 2.13
CA PRO A 361 -10.22 4.12 3.36
C PRO A 361 -10.59 5.62 3.43
N ASP A 362 -9.91 6.46 2.67
CA ASP A 362 -10.10 7.92 2.62
C ASP A 362 -10.90 8.37 1.39
N SER A 363 -11.26 7.45 0.49
CA SER A 363 -11.86 7.81 -0.79
C SER A 363 -13.38 7.98 -0.68
N THR A 364 -13.82 9.22 -0.52
CA THR A 364 -15.23 9.61 -0.66
C THR A 364 -15.61 9.96 -2.11
N LYS A 365 -14.63 10.05 -3.02
CA LYS A 365 -14.80 10.57 -4.39
C LYS A 365 -14.36 9.60 -5.49
N TYR A 366 -14.38 8.30 -5.23
CA TYR A 366 -14.04 7.31 -6.26
C TYR A 366 -15.04 7.32 -7.41
N THR A 367 -14.63 6.80 -8.57
CA THR A 367 -15.53 6.63 -9.72
C THR A 367 -16.12 5.24 -9.67
N ILE A 368 -17.45 5.14 -9.66
CA ILE A 368 -18.17 3.87 -9.76
C ILE A 368 -18.06 3.36 -11.18
N GLN A 369 -18.46 4.16 -12.18
CA GLN A 369 -18.39 3.82 -13.60
C GLN A 369 -18.00 5.04 -14.42
N LYS A 370 -17.16 4.81 -15.42
CA LYS A 370 -16.82 5.79 -16.45
C LYS A 370 -17.38 5.33 -17.79
N LEU A 371 -18.13 6.19 -18.46
CA LEU A 371 -18.78 5.91 -19.72
C LEU A 371 -18.20 6.84 -20.80
N SER A 372 -17.47 6.25 -21.73
CA SER A 372 -17.16 6.85 -23.04
C SER A 372 -18.41 6.92 -23.92
N VAL A 373 -18.30 7.60 -25.06
CA VAL A 373 -19.34 7.70 -26.09
C VAL A 373 -19.91 6.32 -26.44
N ASN A 374 -19.04 5.38 -26.83
CA ASN A 374 -19.47 4.03 -27.23
C ASN A 374 -20.19 3.29 -26.09
N SER A 375 -19.60 3.27 -24.89
CA SER A 375 -20.20 2.59 -23.74
C SER A 375 -21.50 3.24 -23.27
N PHE A 376 -21.64 4.57 -23.39
CA PHE A 376 -22.88 5.25 -23.04
C PHE A 376 -23.98 4.89 -24.04
N ASN A 377 -23.68 4.96 -25.34
CA ASN A 377 -24.62 4.60 -26.39
C ASN A 377 -25.05 3.13 -26.29
N THR A 378 -24.11 2.23 -25.98
CA THR A 378 -24.41 0.80 -25.76
C THR A 378 -25.36 0.60 -24.58
N LEU A 379 -25.21 1.38 -23.50
CA LEU A 379 -26.03 1.23 -22.30
C LEU A 379 -27.42 1.89 -22.40
N PHE A 380 -27.51 3.04 -23.08
CA PHE A 380 -28.70 3.89 -23.09
C PHE A 380 -29.37 4.01 -24.46
N GLY A 381 -28.76 3.48 -25.52
CA GLY A 381 -29.27 3.48 -26.90
C GLY A 381 -29.13 4.81 -27.65
N ASN A 382 -28.64 5.87 -26.99
CA ASN A 382 -28.39 7.19 -27.58
C ASN A 382 -27.37 7.97 -26.73
N THR A 383 -26.93 9.13 -27.24
CA THR A 383 -25.92 9.99 -26.59
C THR A 383 -26.42 11.38 -26.19
N TYR A 384 -27.67 11.76 -26.51
CA TYR A 384 -28.16 13.13 -26.28
C TYR A 384 -28.16 13.53 -24.81
N LEU A 385 -28.49 12.60 -23.90
CA LEU A 385 -28.39 12.82 -22.47
C LEU A 385 -26.94 13.07 -22.02
N ALA A 386 -25.99 12.31 -22.56
CA ALA A 386 -24.57 12.48 -22.23
C ALA A 386 -24.01 13.80 -22.78
N ALA A 387 -24.44 14.21 -23.98
CA ALA A 387 -24.09 15.50 -24.57
C ALA A 387 -24.58 16.66 -23.69
N GLY A 388 -25.87 16.67 -23.32
CA GLY A 388 -26.45 17.68 -22.43
C GLY A 388 -25.80 17.71 -21.05
N ALA A 389 -25.53 16.55 -20.45
CA ALA A 389 -24.80 16.43 -19.19
C ALA A 389 -23.34 16.94 -19.28
N SER A 390 -22.75 16.91 -20.48
CA SER A 390 -21.36 17.26 -20.71
C SER A 390 -21.10 18.74 -20.95
N LEU A 391 -22.13 19.56 -21.14
CA LEU A 391 -21.99 20.97 -21.48
C LEU A 391 -21.18 21.76 -20.44
N TYR A 392 -20.44 22.74 -20.96
CA TYR A 392 -19.85 23.84 -20.20
C TYR A 392 -20.94 24.87 -19.90
N CYS A 393 -20.98 25.29 -18.64
CA CYS A 393 -22.02 26.15 -18.09
C CYS A 393 -21.42 27.42 -17.46
N ASN A 394 -20.28 27.87 -18.00
CA ASN A 394 -19.59 29.08 -17.58
C ASN A 394 -19.22 29.91 -18.81
N THR A 395 -19.15 31.22 -18.65
CA THR A 395 -18.94 32.17 -19.75
C THR A 395 -17.58 31.99 -20.44
N LYS A 396 -16.56 31.49 -19.72
CA LYS A 396 -15.20 31.31 -20.24
C LYS A 396 -15.02 30.11 -21.16
N GLU A 397 -15.90 29.11 -21.04
CA GLU A 397 -15.74 27.82 -21.73
C GLU A 397 -16.95 27.40 -22.54
N ILE A 398 -18.01 28.22 -22.57
CA ILE A 398 -19.24 27.89 -23.31
C ILE A 398 -18.98 27.71 -24.81
N ASN A 399 -17.98 28.41 -25.35
CA ASN A 399 -17.54 28.28 -26.74
C ASN A 399 -16.93 26.89 -27.06
N LYS A 400 -16.65 26.06 -26.05
CA LYS A 400 -16.17 24.68 -26.25
C LYS A 400 -17.32 23.69 -26.44
N ASN A 401 -18.58 24.13 -26.34
CA ASN A 401 -19.72 23.22 -26.41
C ASN A 401 -19.94 22.63 -27.80
N ASP A 402 -19.56 23.31 -28.88
CA ASP A 402 -19.57 22.75 -30.23
C ASP A 402 -18.77 21.44 -30.27
N ALA A 403 -17.54 21.47 -29.76
CA ALA A 403 -16.67 20.31 -29.68
C ALA A 403 -17.24 19.22 -28.75
N VAL A 404 -17.89 19.59 -27.65
CA VAL A 404 -18.57 18.63 -26.76
C VAL A 404 -19.68 17.90 -27.51
N ILE A 405 -20.56 18.63 -28.18
CA ILE A 405 -21.75 18.09 -28.85
C ILE A 405 -21.32 17.19 -30.01
N SER A 406 -20.39 17.66 -30.85
CA SER A 406 -19.83 16.85 -31.93
C SER A 406 -19.11 15.60 -31.43
N ALA A 407 -18.39 15.66 -30.30
CA ALA A 407 -17.72 14.49 -29.76
C ALA A 407 -18.69 13.41 -29.25
N TRP A 408 -19.92 13.78 -28.87
CA TRP A 408 -20.99 12.83 -28.57
C TRP A 408 -21.78 12.39 -29.81
N GLY A 409 -21.34 12.78 -31.02
CA GLY A 409 -21.92 12.37 -32.29
C GLY A 409 -23.21 13.11 -32.64
N LEU A 410 -23.36 14.36 -32.21
CA LEU A 410 -24.56 15.17 -32.45
C LEU A 410 -24.21 16.52 -33.07
N THR A 411 -25.22 17.14 -33.65
CA THR A 411 -25.31 18.55 -34.01
C THR A 411 -26.13 19.31 -32.95
N TYR A 412 -26.09 20.65 -33.00
CA TYR A 412 -26.94 21.48 -32.14
C TYR A 412 -28.43 21.22 -32.38
N ASP A 413 -28.84 21.07 -33.63
CA ASP A 413 -30.25 20.87 -33.98
C ASP A 413 -30.74 19.50 -33.50
N GLU A 414 -29.94 18.44 -33.65
CA GLU A 414 -30.27 17.12 -33.09
C GLU A 414 -30.36 17.15 -31.56
N LEU A 415 -29.45 17.87 -30.89
CA LEU A 415 -29.52 18.05 -29.46
C LEU A 415 -30.80 18.80 -29.06
N ILE A 416 -31.11 19.92 -29.72
CA ILE A 416 -32.31 20.73 -29.47
C ILE A 416 -33.58 19.90 -29.66
N ASN A 417 -33.67 19.17 -30.76
CA ASN A 417 -34.82 18.33 -31.10
C ASN A 417 -35.02 17.16 -30.10
N SER A 418 -33.97 16.75 -29.39
CA SER A 418 -34.05 15.73 -28.35
C SER A 418 -34.70 16.23 -27.05
N PHE A 419 -34.90 17.55 -26.88
CA PHE A 419 -35.45 18.14 -25.66
C PHE A 419 -36.53 19.21 -25.95
N PRO A 420 -37.64 18.86 -26.62
CA PRO A 420 -38.68 19.84 -27.01
C PRO A 420 -39.34 20.51 -25.80
N ASN A 421 -39.29 19.88 -24.63
CA ASN A 421 -39.89 20.38 -23.39
C ASN A 421 -38.99 21.34 -22.60
N VAL A 422 -37.72 21.52 -23.01
CA VAL A 422 -36.81 22.48 -22.35
C VAL A 422 -37.07 23.86 -22.93
N LYS A 423 -37.70 24.72 -22.12
CA LYS A 423 -38.05 26.09 -22.52
C LYS A 423 -36.83 26.83 -23.08
N LYS A 424 -37.02 27.49 -24.22
CA LYS A 424 -36.01 28.32 -24.90
C LYS A 424 -34.75 27.58 -25.34
N ILE A 425 -34.73 26.24 -25.42
CA ILE A 425 -33.53 25.49 -25.82
C ILE A 425 -32.97 25.90 -27.20
N GLY A 426 -33.83 26.36 -28.12
CA GLY A 426 -33.42 26.89 -29.43
C GLY A 426 -32.46 28.09 -29.36
N ILE A 427 -32.35 28.78 -28.23
CA ILE A 427 -31.38 29.86 -28.00
C ILE A 427 -29.93 29.35 -28.04
N LEU A 428 -29.69 28.05 -27.82
CA LEU A 428 -28.34 27.48 -27.90
C LEU A 428 -27.70 27.68 -29.28
N ASN A 429 -28.50 27.65 -30.34
CA ASN A 429 -28.05 27.80 -31.74
C ASN A 429 -28.31 29.22 -32.30
N SER A 430 -28.61 30.21 -31.44
CA SER A 430 -28.91 31.58 -31.89
C SER A 430 -27.79 32.59 -31.58
N THR A 431 -27.95 33.82 -32.05
CA THR A 431 -27.06 34.97 -31.77
C THR A 431 -27.28 35.61 -30.38
N ALA A 432 -28.02 34.94 -29.49
CA ALA A 432 -28.32 35.43 -28.15
C ALA A 432 -27.08 35.63 -27.26
N SER A 433 -27.29 36.34 -26.14
CA SER A 433 -26.23 36.63 -25.17
C SER A 433 -25.60 35.38 -24.57
N ILE A 434 -24.32 35.48 -24.18
CA ILE A 434 -23.56 34.39 -23.57
C ILE A 434 -24.21 33.96 -22.24
N GLU A 435 -24.73 34.92 -21.47
CA GLU A 435 -25.36 34.71 -20.18
C GLU A 435 -26.63 33.85 -20.30
N GLU A 436 -27.46 34.12 -21.32
CA GLU A 436 -28.66 33.33 -21.59
C GLU A 436 -28.31 31.89 -21.98
N LYS A 437 -27.30 31.71 -22.85
CA LYS A 437 -26.82 30.37 -23.24
C LYS A 437 -26.29 29.61 -22.02
N VAL A 438 -25.52 30.26 -21.15
CA VAL A 438 -25.03 29.66 -19.89
C VAL A 438 -26.18 29.17 -19.02
N SER A 439 -27.23 29.99 -18.86
CA SER A 439 -28.41 29.63 -18.05
C SER A 439 -29.13 28.40 -18.59
N ILE A 440 -29.30 28.32 -19.91
CA ILE A 440 -29.93 27.17 -20.57
C ILE A 440 -29.06 25.92 -20.44
N CYS A 441 -27.74 26.03 -20.67
CA CYS A 441 -26.82 24.90 -20.47
C CYS A 441 -26.87 24.36 -19.04
N LYS A 442 -27.01 25.22 -18.01
CA LYS A 442 -27.17 24.77 -16.61
C LYS A 442 -28.46 23.97 -16.44
N THR A 443 -29.58 24.50 -16.91
CA THR A 443 -30.89 23.83 -16.84
C THR A 443 -30.86 22.48 -17.54
N LEU A 444 -30.35 22.45 -18.78
CA LEU A 444 -30.25 21.23 -19.58
C LEU A 444 -29.33 20.19 -18.94
N LYS A 445 -28.18 20.62 -18.42
CA LYS A 445 -27.23 19.74 -17.72
C LYS A 445 -27.84 19.11 -16.48
N THR A 446 -28.53 19.89 -15.66
CA THR A 446 -29.23 19.38 -14.46
C THR A 446 -30.28 18.35 -14.87
N TYR A 447 -31.13 18.69 -15.84
CA TYR A 447 -32.15 17.78 -16.36
C TYR A 447 -31.53 16.47 -16.86
N CYS A 448 -30.50 16.53 -17.70
CA CYS A 448 -29.84 15.34 -18.24
C CYS A 448 -29.21 14.48 -17.14
N ASN A 449 -28.54 15.09 -16.16
CA ASN A 449 -27.97 14.36 -15.03
C ASN A 449 -29.05 13.63 -14.22
N GLU A 450 -30.21 14.26 -14.02
CA GLU A 450 -31.36 13.65 -13.33
C GLU A 450 -32.00 12.53 -14.15
N GLN A 451 -32.15 12.69 -15.46
CA GLN A 451 -32.67 11.64 -16.34
C GLN A 451 -31.72 10.43 -16.40
N ILE A 452 -30.41 10.65 -16.54
CA ILE A 452 -29.42 9.56 -16.50
C ILE A 452 -29.52 8.83 -15.16
N LYS A 453 -29.60 9.57 -14.05
CA LYS A 453 -29.75 8.99 -12.73
C LYS A 453 -31.02 8.13 -12.63
N LYS A 454 -32.16 8.66 -13.10
CA LYS A 454 -33.44 7.94 -13.11
C LYS A 454 -33.37 6.66 -13.94
N LEU A 455 -32.82 6.71 -15.15
CA LEU A 455 -32.65 5.54 -16.02
C LEU A 455 -31.80 4.42 -15.39
N ILE A 456 -30.84 4.78 -14.54
CA ILE A 456 -30.02 3.80 -13.81
C ILE A 456 -30.77 3.25 -12.58
N GLN A 457 -31.55 4.08 -11.88
CA GLN A 457 -32.26 3.68 -10.67
C GLN A 457 -33.51 2.84 -10.95
N ASP A 458 -34.19 3.13 -12.06
CA ASP A 458 -35.44 2.47 -12.44
C ASP A 458 -35.20 1.12 -13.15
N ASP A 459 -33.94 0.80 -13.50
CA ASP A 459 -33.55 -0.44 -14.18
C ASP A 459 -32.47 -1.18 -13.37
N SER A 460 -32.87 -2.27 -12.71
CA SER A 460 -31.97 -3.09 -11.88
C SER A 460 -30.80 -3.67 -12.68
N SER A 461 -30.98 -4.00 -13.96
CA SER A 461 -29.92 -4.55 -14.81
C SER A 461 -28.88 -3.48 -15.13
N LYS A 462 -29.29 -2.24 -15.42
CA LYS A 462 -28.36 -1.12 -15.61
C LYS A 462 -27.65 -0.76 -14.31
N SER A 463 -28.37 -0.79 -13.19
CA SER A 463 -27.80 -0.56 -11.86
C SER A 463 -26.72 -1.59 -11.53
N ASP A 464 -27.02 -2.88 -11.66
CA ASP A 464 -26.06 -3.96 -11.39
C ASP A 464 -24.87 -3.93 -12.35
N LEU A 465 -25.08 -3.59 -13.62
CA LEU A 465 -23.99 -3.38 -14.58
C LEU A 465 -23.06 -2.24 -14.12
N ILE A 466 -23.61 -1.10 -13.70
CA ILE A 466 -22.83 0.07 -13.29
C ILE A 466 -22.08 -0.17 -11.99
N PHE A 467 -22.74 -0.75 -10.99
CA PHE A 467 -22.16 -0.90 -9.65
C PHE A 467 -21.30 -2.14 -9.51
N LYS A 468 -21.71 -3.26 -10.12
CA LYS A 468 -21.07 -4.58 -9.94
C LYS A 468 -20.36 -5.07 -11.20
N GLY A 469 -20.72 -4.55 -12.38
CA GLY A 469 -20.21 -5.07 -13.66
C GLY A 469 -20.96 -6.29 -14.17
N MET A 470 -22.10 -6.62 -13.56
CA MET A 470 -22.94 -7.75 -13.96
C MET A 470 -23.47 -7.55 -15.38
N GLY A 471 -23.41 -8.59 -16.20
CA GLY A 471 -23.74 -8.51 -17.62
C GLY A 471 -22.69 -7.81 -18.50
N ASN A 472 -21.71 -7.11 -17.92
CA ASN A 472 -20.57 -6.53 -18.65
C ASN A 472 -19.34 -7.46 -18.65
N PHE A 473 -19.10 -8.13 -17.52
CA PHE A 473 -18.00 -9.06 -17.32
C PHE A 473 -18.53 -10.44 -16.91
N GLU A 474 -17.76 -11.48 -17.23
CA GLU A 474 -18.00 -12.85 -16.74
C GLU A 474 -17.39 -13.03 -15.34
N GLU A 475 -17.82 -14.06 -14.61
CA GLU A 475 -17.17 -14.46 -13.34
C GLU A 475 -15.68 -14.78 -13.57
N PRO A 476 -14.77 -14.41 -12.64
CA PRO A 476 -14.99 -13.81 -11.32
C PRO A 476 -14.95 -12.26 -11.32
N TYR A 477 -15.06 -11.65 -12.49
CA TYR A 477 -14.80 -10.22 -12.70
C TYR A 477 -16.00 -9.30 -12.41
N VAL A 478 -17.09 -9.89 -11.90
CA VAL A 478 -18.23 -9.19 -11.31
C VAL A 478 -17.97 -8.95 -9.82
N ALA A 479 -18.05 -7.69 -9.40
CA ALA A 479 -17.81 -7.29 -8.01
C ALA A 479 -19.08 -7.44 -7.17
N HIS A 480 -19.29 -8.63 -6.60
CA HIS A 480 -20.39 -8.93 -5.68
C HIS A 480 -20.23 -8.25 -4.33
N PHE A 481 -18.99 -8.05 -3.90
CA PHE A 481 -18.64 -7.44 -2.63
C PHE A 481 -17.85 -6.15 -2.82
N ILE A 482 -17.88 -5.29 -1.82
CA ILE A 482 -17.08 -4.08 -1.75
C ILE A 482 -16.37 -4.01 -0.40
N PHE A 483 -15.05 -3.81 -0.44
CA PHE A 483 -14.23 -3.52 0.73
C PHE A 483 -13.97 -2.02 0.80
N LYS A 484 -14.53 -1.35 1.82
CA LYS A 484 -14.35 0.09 2.06
C LYS A 484 -14.38 0.36 3.56
N ASN A 485 -13.58 1.33 4.01
CA ASN A 485 -13.49 1.71 5.43
C ASN A 485 -13.21 0.52 6.37
N GLN A 486 -12.37 -0.42 5.92
CA GLN A 486 -12.06 -1.68 6.63
C GLN A 486 -13.25 -2.61 6.86
N THR A 487 -14.33 -2.44 6.09
CA THR A 487 -15.52 -3.28 6.15
C THR A 487 -15.71 -3.95 4.80
N LEU A 488 -15.89 -5.27 4.81
CA LEU A 488 -16.35 -6.04 3.68
C LEU A 488 -17.87 -6.17 3.77
N GLN A 489 -18.56 -5.88 2.67
CA GLN A 489 -20.02 -5.92 2.60
C GLN A 489 -20.46 -6.20 1.16
N PHE A 490 -21.76 -6.47 0.96
CA PHE A 490 -22.33 -6.54 -0.38
C PHE A 490 -22.14 -5.22 -1.15
N ASN A 491 -21.82 -5.34 -2.44
CA ASN A 491 -21.73 -4.22 -3.35
C ASN A 491 -23.13 -3.83 -3.86
N THR A 492 -23.94 -3.26 -2.98
CA THR A 492 -25.27 -2.79 -3.32
C THR A 492 -25.22 -1.39 -3.95
N PRO A 493 -26.11 -1.09 -4.92
CA PRO A 493 -26.24 0.25 -5.45
C PRO A 493 -26.46 1.29 -4.34
N THR A 494 -25.63 2.32 -4.32
CA THR A 494 -25.74 3.43 -3.37
C THR A 494 -26.21 4.70 -4.07
N ASN A 495 -26.59 5.72 -3.30
CA ASN A 495 -26.87 7.03 -3.88
C ASN A 495 -25.64 7.57 -4.63
N PHE A 496 -25.87 8.19 -5.78
CA PHE A 496 -24.81 8.64 -6.67
C PHE A 496 -25.15 9.98 -7.35
N SER A 497 -24.10 10.54 -7.95
CA SER A 497 -24.14 11.72 -8.80
C SER A 497 -23.63 11.37 -10.20
N VAL A 498 -24.19 12.06 -11.19
CA VAL A 498 -23.74 12.02 -12.58
C VAL A 498 -22.88 13.25 -12.82
N THR A 499 -21.64 13.04 -13.25
CA THR A 499 -20.65 14.09 -13.45
C THR A 499 -19.90 13.87 -14.77
N THR A 500 -19.05 14.82 -15.13
CA THR A 500 -18.17 14.71 -16.29
C THR A 500 -16.75 14.39 -15.86
N GLY A 501 -16.03 13.62 -16.67
CA GLY A 501 -14.64 13.29 -16.37
C GLY A 501 -13.67 14.47 -16.45
N SER A 502 -12.61 14.40 -15.64
CA SER A 502 -11.55 15.44 -15.59
C SER A 502 -10.79 15.62 -16.91
N GLY A 503 -10.84 14.62 -17.80
CA GLY A 503 -10.26 14.67 -19.14
C GLY A 503 -11.01 15.57 -20.14
N ARG A 504 -12.18 16.09 -19.78
CA ARG A 504 -13.04 16.89 -20.67
C ARG A 504 -12.32 18.09 -21.27
N SER A 505 -11.49 18.79 -20.50
CA SER A 505 -10.69 19.93 -20.97
C SER A 505 -9.62 19.55 -22.00
N LYS A 506 -9.29 18.26 -22.11
CA LYS A 506 -8.33 17.68 -23.06
C LYS A 506 -9.04 16.96 -24.23
N GLY A 507 -10.32 17.24 -24.46
CA GLY A 507 -11.12 16.60 -25.51
C GLY A 507 -11.54 15.16 -25.21
N LYS A 508 -11.34 14.67 -23.97
CA LYS A 508 -11.79 13.32 -23.56
C LYS A 508 -13.13 13.43 -22.84
N TYR A 509 -14.21 13.27 -23.59
CA TYR A 509 -15.57 13.40 -23.08
C TYR A 509 -16.09 12.06 -22.55
N THR A 510 -16.42 12.05 -21.26
CA THR A 510 -16.96 10.86 -20.57
C THR A 510 -17.93 11.29 -19.48
N ILE A 511 -18.96 10.48 -19.26
CA ILE A 511 -19.82 10.56 -18.07
C ILE A 511 -19.21 9.71 -16.95
N GLU A 512 -19.13 10.27 -15.75
CA GLU A 512 -18.63 9.59 -14.55
C GLU A 512 -19.73 9.52 -13.49
N ILE A 513 -20.01 8.29 -13.05
CA ILE A 513 -20.91 8.00 -11.93
C ILE A 513 -20.07 7.96 -10.66
N LYS A 514 -20.43 8.77 -9.66
CA LYS A 514 -19.67 8.90 -8.41
C LYS A 514 -20.58 8.77 -7.19
N PRO A 515 -20.11 8.21 -6.07
CA PRO A 515 -20.85 8.21 -4.81
C PRO A 515 -21.26 9.62 -4.41
N LYS A 516 -22.40 9.73 -3.72
CA LYS A 516 -22.83 10.98 -3.07
C LYS A 516 -22.39 11.04 -1.62
#